data_AF-A0A6V7UGQ0-F1
#
_entry.id   AF-A0A6V7UGQ0-F1
#
_cell.length_a   1.000
_cell.length_b   1.000
_cell.length_c   1.000
_cell.angle_alpha   90.00
_cell.angle_beta   90.00
_cell.angle_gamma   90.00
#
_symmetry.space_group_name_H-M   'P 1'
#
loop_
_entity.id
_entity.type
_entity.pdbx_description
1 polymer ?
#
loop_
_entity_poly.entity_id
_entity_poly.type
_entity_poly.pdbx_seq_one_letter_code
_entity_poly.pdbx_strand_id
1 'polypeptide(L)'
;MIGSRLIEETLTTLNGQESRTNFMYFALELGGKDLHSYFVEKTKKRGVNKEEFLIKIARGSALSIKQFHRHGIHLDIKANNFIVSLQQNNFKKEIKLKLIDFNTSVITPNAEISTKVHGLKKFRAPEIRGENPQGFKVNRKVEIWAFGLMIYGLYKKKGDEEQPNDRELINSVRMSLGDYTELDNELREYLSNTESNSFLDRVIKGCLQLEVDIRPSINAIVDFLNEECNGFEYEREFLNNEGIKWCNEN
;
A
#
# COMPACT_ATOMS: atom_id res chain seq x y z
N MET A 1 -18.94 -10.67 -13.96
CA MET A 1 -20.23 -10.65 -13.24
C MET A 1 -19.89 -10.72 -11.76
N ILE A 2 -20.30 -9.74 -10.95
CA ILE A 2 -20.16 -9.82 -9.50
C ILE A 2 -21.47 -10.40 -8.98
N GLY A 3 -21.41 -11.48 -8.21
CA GLY A 3 -22.58 -12.10 -7.59
C GLY A 3 -22.35 -12.31 -6.11
N SER A 4 -23.34 -12.02 -5.29
CA SER A 4 -23.35 -12.39 -3.86
C SER A 4 -24.50 -13.36 -3.60
N ARG A 5 -24.25 -14.41 -2.81
CA ARG A 5 -25.29 -15.37 -2.43
C ARG A 5 -25.15 -15.74 -0.96
N LEU A 6 -26.27 -15.69 -0.23
CA LEU A 6 -26.40 -16.28 1.10
C LEU A 6 -26.83 -17.74 0.93
N ILE A 7 -26.10 -18.66 1.56
CA ILE A 7 -26.38 -20.10 1.54
C ILE A 7 -26.42 -20.56 2.99
N GLU A 8 -27.50 -21.24 3.38
CA GLU A 8 -27.60 -21.94 4.66
C GLU A 8 -26.96 -23.32 4.50
N GLU A 9 -25.96 -23.62 5.32
CA GLU A 9 -25.29 -24.92 5.33
C GLU A 9 -25.43 -25.56 6.72
N THR A 10 -25.67 -26.88 6.74
CA THR A 10 -25.68 -27.67 7.97
C THR A 10 -24.27 -28.19 8.23
N LEU A 11 -23.69 -27.81 9.37
CA LEU A 11 -22.41 -28.32 9.84
C LEU A 11 -22.65 -29.35 10.93
N THR A 12 -22.07 -30.53 10.77
CA THR A 12 -22.02 -31.53 11.85
C THR A 12 -20.78 -31.28 12.69
N THR A 13 -20.97 -30.95 13.97
CA THR A 13 -19.85 -30.78 14.90
C THR A 13 -19.15 -32.12 15.17
N LEU A 14 -17.93 -32.07 15.72
CA LEU A 14 -17.16 -33.26 16.11
C LEU A 14 -17.92 -34.22 17.05
N ASN A 15 -18.95 -33.74 17.76
CA ASN A 15 -19.81 -34.52 18.65
C ASN A 15 -21.09 -35.05 17.99
N GLY A 16 -21.24 -34.92 16.66
CA GLY A 16 -22.42 -35.37 15.92
C GLY A 16 -23.62 -34.43 16.00
N GLN A 17 -23.47 -33.24 16.60
CA GLN A 17 -24.54 -32.26 16.72
C GLN A 17 -24.61 -31.39 15.47
N GLU A 18 -25.76 -31.31 14.82
CA GLU A 18 -25.99 -30.45 13.66
C GLU A 18 -26.21 -28.99 14.09
N SER A 19 -25.45 -28.07 13.52
CA SER A 19 -25.68 -26.63 13.60
C SER A 19 -25.92 -26.06 12.21
N ARG A 20 -26.93 -25.19 12.08
CA ARG A 20 -27.19 -24.46 10.84
C ARG A 20 -26.42 -23.15 10.86
N THR A 21 -25.60 -22.93 9.86
CA THR A 21 -24.77 -21.73 9.72
C THR A 21 -25.04 -21.09 8.37
N ASN A 22 -25.22 -19.76 8.37
CA ASN A 22 -25.37 -19.01 7.13
C ASN A 22 -24.01 -18.53 6.65
N PHE A 23 -23.69 -18.84 5.39
CA PHE A 23 -22.49 -18.39 4.71
C PHE A 23 -22.84 -17.38 3.62
N MET A 24 -22.09 -16.29 3.57
CA MET A 24 -22.17 -15.30 2.49
C MET A 24 -21.00 -15.51 1.53
N TYR A 25 -21.30 -15.79 0.27
CA TYR A 25 -20.31 -15.97 -0.78
C TYR A 25 -20.32 -14.78 -1.74
N PHE A 26 -19.13 -14.35 -2.14
CA PHE A 26 -18.92 -13.38 -3.22
C PHE A 26 -18.20 -14.07 -4.38
N ALA A 27 -18.83 -14.10 -5.55
CA ALA A 27 -18.22 -14.53 -6.79
C ALA A 27 -17.70 -13.29 -7.54
N LEU A 28 -16.38 -13.24 -7.73
CA LEU A 28 -15.66 -12.13 -8.34
C LEU A 28 -14.89 -12.59 -9.59
N GLU A 29 -14.42 -11.62 -10.38
CA GLU A 29 -13.48 -11.91 -11.47
C GLU A 29 -12.18 -12.51 -10.92
N LEU A 30 -11.69 -13.59 -11.54
CA LEU A 30 -10.40 -14.18 -11.20
C LEU A 30 -9.27 -13.28 -11.72
N GLY A 31 -8.38 -12.86 -10.82
CA GLY A 31 -7.14 -12.16 -11.17
C GLY A 31 -5.93 -13.10 -11.21
N GLY A 32 -4.75 -12.53 -11.48
CA GLY A 32 -3.47 -13.25 -11.44
C GLY A 32 -2.93 -13.40 -10.03
N LYS A 33 -1.59 -13.40 -9.90
CA LYS A 33 -0.92 -13.43 -8.60
C LYS A 33 -1.11 -12.12 -7.83
N ASP A 34 -1.12 -12.21 -6.51
CA ASP A 34 -0.95 -11.02 -5.68
C ASP A 34 0.42 -10.39 -5.91
N LEU A 35 0.52 -9.07 -5.68
CA LEU A 35 1.70 -8.29 -6.00
C LEU A 35 2.93 -8.76 -5.22
N HIS A 36 2.75 -9.24 -3.98
CA HIS A 36 3.88 -9.79 -3.22
C HIS A 36 4.46 -11.02 -3.91
N SER A 37 3.62 -12.02 -4.19
CA SER A 37 4.03 -13.25 -4.89
C SER A 37 4.59 -12.95 -6.28
N TYR A 38 3.98 -12.01 -6.99
CA TYR A 38 4.43 -11.58 -8.30
C TYR A 38 5.83 -10.93 -8.25
N PHE A 39 6.06 -10.04 -7.28
CA PHE A 39 7.34 -9.40 -7.08
C PHE A 39 8.44 -10.43 -6.82
N VAL A 40 8.24 -11.31 -5.85
CA VAL A 40 9.20 -12.36 -5.48
C VAL A 40 9.54 -13.25 -6.68
N GLU A 41 8.54 -13.65 -7.49
CA GLU A 41 8.80 -14.45 -8.69
C GLU A 41 9.66 -13.70 -9.71
N LYS A 42 9.37 -12.42 -9.97
CA LYS A 42 10.07 -11.65 -11.01
C LYS A 42 11.48 -11.28 -10.58
N THR A 43 11.71 -10.93 -9.32
CA THR A 43 13.04 -10.51 -8.86
C THR A 43 14.03 -11.66 -8.69
N LYS A 44 13.56 -12.92 -8.65
CA LYS A 44 14.44 -14.10 -8.69
C LYS A 44 15.15 -14.27 -10.04
N LYS A 45 14.68 -13.63 -11.11
CA LYS A 45 15.29 -13.74 -12.43
C LYS A 45 16.53 -12.85 -12.51
N ARG A 46 17.65 -13.40 -12.97
CA ARG A 46 18.88 -12.63 -13.21
C ARG A 46 18.64 -11.48 -14.19
N GLY A 47 19.24 -10.33 -13.92
CA GLY A 47 19.22 -9.16 -14.82
C GLY A 47 17.99 -8.26 -14.69
N VAL A 48 17.09 -8.51 -13.74
CA VAL A 48 15.98 -7.59 -13.47
C VAL A 48 16.51 -6.33 -12.81
N ASN A 49 16.31 -5.17 -13.46
CA ASN A 49 16.47 -3.88 -12.81
C ASN A 49 15.34 -3.71 -11.78
N LYS A 50 15.69 -3.94 -10.51
CA LYS A 50 14.73 -3.93 -9.40
C LYS A 50 14.06 -2.57 -9.24
N GLU A 51 14.80 -1.49 -9.37
CA GLU A 51 14.27 -0.14 -9.21
C GLU A 51 13.30 0.22 -10.33
N GLU A 52 13.66 -0.05 -11.59
CA GLU A 52 12.75 0.14 -12.72
C GLU A 52 11.46 -0.68 -12.55
N PHE A 53 11.59 -1.92 -12.07
CA PHE A 53 10.44 -2.78 -11.80
C PHE A 53 9.55 -2.23 -10.67
N LEU A 54 10.15 -1.71 -9.60
CA LEU A 54 9.43 -1.06 -8.50
C LEU A 54 8.73 0.23 -8.93
N ILE A 55 9.30 1.01 -9.85
CA ILE A 55 8.62 2.17 -10.44
C ILE A 55 7.35 1.72 -11.19
N LYS A 56 7.41 0.61 -11.95
CA LYS A 56 6.22 0.04 -12.63
C LYS A 56 5.15 -0.43 -11.64
N ILE A 57 5.56 -1.00 -10.51
CA ILE A 57 4.68 -1.41 -9.41
C ILE A 57 4.03 -0.18 -8.77
N ALA A 58 4.84 0.80 -8.35
CA ALA A 58 4.39 2.03 -7.72
C ALA A 58 3.35 2.73 -8.59
N ARG A 59 3.58 2.83 -9.90
CA ARG A 59 2.65 3.41 -10.86
C ARG A 59 1.32 2.64 -10.90
N GLY A 60 1.37 1.32 -11.06
CA GLY A 60 0.17 0.47 -11.10
C GLY A 60 -0.67 0.49 -9.82
N SER A 61 0.01 0.45 -8.67
CA SER A 61 -0.63 0.50 -7.36
C SER A 61 -1.24 1.88 -7.12
N ALA A 62 -0.52 2.96 -7.43
CA ALA A 62 -1.01 4.33 -7.26
C ALA A 62 -2.24 4.62 -8.13
N LEU A 63 -2.28 4.12 -9.38
CA LEU A 63 -3.46 4.23 -10.24
C LEU A 63 -4.69 3.50 -9.66
N SER A 64 -4.50 2.32 -9.07
CA SER A 64 -5.57 1.55 -8.43
C SER A 64 -6.13 2.28 -7.21
N ILE A 65 -5.24 2.83 -6.38
CA ILE A 65 -5.61 3.64 -5.19
C ILE A 65 -6.33 4.92 -5.64
N LYS A 66 -5.78 5.66 -6.61
CA LYS A 66 -6.38 6.86 -7.21
C LYS A 66 -7.80 6.60 -7.71
N GLN A 67 -8.04 5.44 -8.32
CA GLN A 67 -9.38 5.05 -8.74
C GLN A 67 -10.32 4.89 -7.54
N PHE A 68 -9.90 4.18 -6.50
CA PHE A 68 -10.75 3.91 -5.33
C PHE A 68 -10.97 5.14 -4.44
N HIS A 69 -9.99 6.05 -4.36
CA HIS A 69 -10.09 7.31 -3.61
C HIS A 69 -11.28 8.19 -4.04
N ARG A 70 -11.84 7.99 -5.24
CA ARG A 70 -13.07 8.65 -5.70
C ARG A 70 -14.33 8.20 -4.95
N HIS A 71 -14.26 7.06 -4.28
CA HIS A 71 -15.39 6.39 -3.62
C HIS A 71 -15.18 6.24 -2.11
N GLY A 72 -13.94 6.08 -1.66
CA GLY A 72 -13.67 5.83 -0.25
C GLY A 72 -12.19 5.73 0.09
N ILE A 73 -11.92 5.14 1.24
CA ILE A 73 -10.59 4.90 1.82
C ILE A 73 -10.47 3.40 2.09
N HIS A 74 -9.44 2.73 1.59
CA HIS A 74 -9.35 1.27 1.65
C HIS A 74 -8.94 0.76 3.04
N LEU A 75 -8.01 1.43 3.71
CA LEU A 75 -7.51 1.16 5.08
C LEU A 75 -6.68 -0.12 5.28
N ASP A 76 -6.33 -0.81 4.19
CA ASP A 76 -5.47 -2.00 4.26
C ASP A 76 -4.59 -2.11 3.00
N ILE A 77 -3.96 -1.00 2.62
CA ILE A 77 -3.00 -0.97 1.52
C ILE A 77 -1.76 -1.79 1.91
N LYS A 78 -1.56 -2.90 1.21
CA LYS A 78 -0.41 -3.80 1.33
C LYS A 78 -0.26 -4.62 0.04
N ALA A 79 0.93 -5.16 -0.21
CA ALA A 79 1.21 -5.86 -1.46
C ALA A 79 0.25 -7.04 -1.74
N ASN A 80 -0.21 -7.75 -0.70
CA ASN A 80 -1.15 -8.87 -0.87
C ASN A 80 -2.55 -8.45 -1.34
N ASN A 81 -2.93 -7.17 -1.16
CA ASN A 81 -4.23 -6.65 -1.55
C ASN A 81 -4.22 -6.02 -2.96
N PHE A 82 -3.14 -6.21 -3.71
CA PHE A 82 -3.10 -5.90 -5.14
C PHE A 82 -2.94 -7.18 -5.93
N ILE A 83 -3.77 -7.38 -6.94
CA ILE A 83 -3.68 -8.51 -7.86
C ILE A 83 -3.22 -8.03 -9.23
N VAL A 84 -2.26 -8.74 -9.83
CA VAL A 84 -1.85 -8.50 -11.22
C VAL A 84 -2.94 -8.95 -12.17
N SER A 85 -3.30 -8.10 -13.13
CA SER A 85 -4.28 -8.45 -14.16
C SER A 85 -3.82 -9.64 -14.98
N LEU A 86 -4.73 -10.57 -15.30
CA LEU A 86 -4.46 -11.66 -16.26
C LEU A 86 -4.07 -11.14 -17.65
N GLN A 87 -4.46 -9.90 -17.98
CA GLN A 87 -4.11 -9.22 -19.23
C GLN A 87 -2.81 -8.42 -19.12
N GLN A 88 -1.95 -8.71 -18.13
CA GLN A 88 -0.67 -8.03 -17.96
C GLN A 88 0.21 -8.23 -19.19
N ASN A 89 0.72 -7.12 -19.73
CA ASN A 89 1.70 -7.13 -20.81
C ASN A 89 3.04 -6.61 -20.26
N ASN A 90 4.07 -7.46 -20.27
CA ASN A 90 5.39 -7.16 -19.68
C ASN A 90 6.17 -6.06 -20.42
N PHE A 91 5.76 -5.68 -21.64
CA PHE A 91 6.37 -4.60 -22.41
C PHE A 91 5.80 -3.22 -22.08
N LYS A 92 4.74 -3.14 -21.26
CA LYS A 92 4.16 -1.85 -20.87
C LYS A 92 4.97 -1.16 -19.77
N LYS A 93 4.89 0.17 -19.76
CA LYS A 93 5.47 1.03 -18.71
C LYS A 93 4.82 0.80 -17.33
N GLU A 94 3.70 0.10 -17.24
CA GLU A 94 2.99 -0.13 -15.98
C GLU A 94 2.63 -1.61 -15.79
N ILE A 95 2.59 -2.02 -14.53
CA ILE A 95 1.95 -3.28 -14.14
C ILE A 95 0.50 -2.96 -13.80
N LYS A 96 -0.43 -3.55 -14.54
CA LYS A 96 -1.86 -3.44 -14.31
C LYS A 96 -2.22 -4.18 -13.04
N LEU A 97 -2.40 -3.42 -11.97
CA LEU A 97 -2.82 -3.93 -10.67
C LEU A 97 -4.32 -3.65 -10.45
N LYS A 98 -4.95 -4.51 -9.67
CA LYS A 98 -6.33 -4.35 -9.19
C LYS A 98 -6.32 -4.42 -7.67
N LEU A 99 -6.88 -3.42 -7.01
CA LEU A 99 -7.07 -3.41 -5.56
C LEU A 99 -8.21 -4.39 -5.19
N ILE A 100 -7.99 -5.18 -4.14
CA ILE A 100 -8.93 -6.20 -3.63
C ILE A 100 -9.02 -6.11 -2.10
N ASP A 101 -9.97 -6.86 -1.53
CA ASP A 101 -10.18 -6.98 -0.07
C ASP A 101 -10.66 -5.68 0.62
N PHE A 102 -11.85 -5.24 0.20
CA PHE A 102 -12.50 -4.03 0.71
C PHE A 102 -13.15 -4.18 2.10
N ASN A 103 -12.85 -5.25 2.85
CA ASN A 103 -13.50 -5.57 4.12
C ASN A 103 -13.28 -4.51 5.21
N THR A 104 -12.19 -3.73 5.10
CA THR A 104 -11.85 -2.66 6.05
C THR A 104 -12.14 -1.27 5.50
N SER A 105 -12.63 -1.18 4.27
CA SER A 105 -12.81 0.08 3.56
C SER A 105 -13.98 0.89 4.10
N VAL A 106 -13.87 2.20 3.98
CA VAL A 106 -14.95 3.14 4.30
C VAL A 106 -15.32 3.91 3.05
N ILE A 107 -16.58 3.78 2.63
CA ILE A 107 -17.15 4.55 1.53
C ILE A 107 -17.52 5.92 2.06
N THR A 108 -16.91 6.98 1.49
CA THR A 108 -17.16 8.35 1.91
C THR A 108 -16.84 9.31 0.78
N PRO A 109 -17.71 10.30 0.49
CA PRO A 109 -17.39 11.37 -0.42
C PRO A 109 -16.47 12.41 0.25
N ASN A 110 -16.41 12.43 1.58
CA ASN A 110 -15.68 13.44 2.34
C ASN A 110 -14.18 13.21 2.29
N ALA A 111 -13.41 14.28 2.44
CA ALA A 111 -11.94 14.21 2.55
C ALA A 111 -11.47 13.54 3.85
N GLU A 112 -12.27 13.65 4.92
CA GLU A 112 -12.00 13.12 6.25
C GLU A 112 -13.26 12.41 6.80
N ILE A 113 -13.06 11.36 7.59
CA ILE A 113 -14.12 10.66 8.32
C ILE A 113 -13.61 10.17 9.68
N SER A 114 -14.46 10.27 10.70
CA SER A 114 -14.21 9.62 11.99
C SER A 114 -14.64 8.16 11.92
N THR A 115 -13.69 7.23 12.08
CA THR A 115 -13.98 5.80 12.01
C THR A 115 -13.02 4.97 12.87
N LYS A 116 -13.45 3.77 13.27
CA LYS A 116 -12.55 2.79 13.87
C LYS A 116 -11.69 2.17 12.77
N VAL A 117 -10.38 2.13 12.98
CA VAL A 117 -9.44 1.56 12.00
C VAL A 117 -9.32 0.06 12.23
N HIS A 118 -9.84 -0.73 11.29
CA HIS A 118 -9.89 -2.19 11.36
C HIS A 118 -8.80 -2.90 10.51
N GLY A 119 -7.86 -2.16 9.92
CA GLY A 119 -6.76 -2.69 9.11
C GLY A 119 -5.52 -3.21 9.89
N LEU A 120 -4.57 -3.75 9.12
CA LEU A 120 -3.34 -4.36 9.63
C LEU A 120 -2.46 -3.35 10.36
N LYS A 121 -2.32 -3.52 11.68
CA LYS A 121 -1.66 -2.54 12.58
C LYS A 121 -0.31 -2.03 12.06
N LYS A 122 0.56 -2.91 11.55
CA LYS A 122 1.90 -2.53 11.08
C LYS A 122 1.97 -1.54 9.90
N PHE A 123 0.90 -1.37 9.13
CA PHE A 123 0.87 -0.40 8.01
C PHE A 123 0.21 0.94 8.40
N ARG A 124 -0.22 1.09 9.65
CA ARG A 124 -0.91 2.29 10.11
C ARG A 124 0.02 3.50 10.07
N ALA A 125 -0.51 4.61 9.57
CA ALA A 125 0.15 5.90 9.64
C ALA A 125 0.23 6.39 11.10
N PRO A 126 1.26 7.17 11.49
CA PRO A 126 1.51 7.60 12.86
C PRO A 126 0.26 8.13 13.60
N GLU A 127 -0.53 8.94 12.92
CA GLU A 127 -1.74 9.60 13.42
C GLU A 127 -2.89 8.65 13.79
N ILE A 128 -2.80 7.36 13.41
CA ILE A 128 -3.83 6.33 13.69
C ILE A 128 -3.27 5.09 14.42
N ARG A 129 -2.13 5.20 15.11
CA ARG A 129 -1.45 4.07 15.78
C ARG A 129 -1.91 3.75 17.20
N GLY A 130 -2.72 4.61 17.83
CA GLY A 130 -3.16 4.44 19.21
C GLY A 130 -4.41 3.57 19.40
N GLU A 131 -4.84 3.48 20.65
CA GLU A 131 -6.20 3.08 20.99
C GLU A 131 -7.08 4.32 21.09
N ASN A 132 -8.16 4.36 20.33
CA ASN A 132 -9.15 5.42 20.41
C ASN A 132 -10.55 4.80 20.35
N PRO A 133 -11.26 4.68 21.49
CA PRO A 133 -12.59 4.10 21.55
C PRO A 133 -13.61 4.82 20.64
N GLN A 134 -13.42 6.13 20.45
CA GLN A 134 -14.25 7.00 19.61
C GLN A 134 -13.88 6.92 18.11
N GLY A 135 -12.78 6.23 17.77
CA GLY A 135 -12.24 6.16 16.42
C GLY A 135 -11.32 7.32 16.08
N PHE A 136 -10.64 7.22 14.94
CA PHE A 136 -9.67 8.20 14.46
C PHE A 136 -10.27 9.06 13.37
N LYS A 137 -9.77 10.29 13.25
CA LYS A 137 -9.93 11.09 12.03
C LYS A 137 -9.03 10.51 10.95
N VAL A 138 -9.65 9.95 9.93
CA VAL A 138 -9.00 9.28 8.83
C VAL A 138 -9.24 10.08 7.56
N ASN A 139 -8.17 10.38 6.84
CA ASN A 139 -8.22 10.93 5.49
C ASN A 139 -7.43 10.01 4.54
N ARG A 140 -7.40 10.35 3.24
CA ARG A 140 -6.67 9.57 2.22
C ARG A 140 -5.15 9.53 2.43
N LYS A 141 -4.55 10.43 3.23
CA LYS A 141 -3.10 10.48 3.50
C LYS A 141 -2.63 9.33 4.39
N VAL A 142 -3.52 8.66 5.12
CA VAL A 142 -3.16 7.42 5.84
C VAL A 142 -2.80 6.29 4.86
N GLU A 143 -3.42 6.28 3.68
CA GLU A 143 -3.15 5.28 2.64
C GLU A 143 -1.87 5.58 1.88
N ILE A 144 -1.49 6.86 1.80
CA ILE A 144 -0.21 7.30 1.24
C ILE A 144 0.95 6.76 2.09
N TRP A 145 0.84 6.85 3.41
CA TRP A 145 1.80 6.24 4.32
C TRP A 145 1.90 4.72 4.10
N ALA A 146 0.76 4.02 4.08
CA ALA A 146 0.72 2.57 3.89
C ALA A 146 1.29 2.15 2.51
N PHE A 147 1.03 2.95 1.47
CA PHE A 147 1.62 2.79 0.15
C PHE A 147 3.16 2.98 0.19
N GLY A 148 3.66 4.01 0.87
CA GLY A 148 5.09 4.24 1.07
C GLY A 148 5.77 3.05 1.76
N LEU A 149 5.19 2.56 2.87
CA LEU A 149 5.69 1.39 3.58
C LEU A 149 5.71 0.13 2.71
N MET A 150 4.68 -0.07 1.90
CA MET A 150 4.62 -1.20 0.97
C MET A 150 5.76 -1.15 -0.04
N ILE A 151 5.99 0.01 -0.69
CA ILE A 151 7.06 0.16 -1.68
C ILE A 151 8.44 0.07 -1.03
N TYR A 152 8.64 0.72 0.12
CA TYR A 152 9.85 0.62 0.92
C TYR A 152 10.18 -0.84 1.27
N GLY A 153 9.16 -1.61 1.68
CA GLY A 153 9.33 -3.01 2.03
C GLY A 153 9.79 -3.89 0.87
N LEU A 154 9.23 -3.66 -0.33
CA LEU A 154 9.70 -4.35 -1.53
C LEU A 154 11.10 -3.86 -1.94
N TYR A 155 11.40 -2.58 -1.76
CA TYR A 155 12.71 -1.98 -2.05
C TYR A 155 13.83 -2.58 -1.18
N LYS A 156 13.59 -2.82 0.11
CA LYS A 156 14.58 -3.44 1.01
C LYS A 156 14.74 -4.96 0.86
N LYS A 157 13.73 -5.68 0.34
CA LYS A 157 13.77 -7.16 0.22
C LYS A 157 14.91 -7.64 -0.69
N LYS A 158 15.87 -8.43 -0.20
CA LYS A 158 16.96 -8.98 -1.01
C LYS A 158 16.45 -10.07 -1.97
N GLY A 159 17.02 -10.13 -3.18
CA GLY A 159 16.56 -11.02 -4.26
C GLY A 159 17.00 -12.49 -4.14
N ASP A 160 18.01 -12.78 -3.30
CA ASP A 160 18.78 -14.03 -3.34
C ASP A 160 18.56 -14.95 -2.12
N GLU A 161 17.65 -14.64 -1.21
CA GLU A 161 17.40 -15.49 -0.05
C GLU A 161 16.41 -16.63 -0.41
N GLU A 162 16.97 -17.82 -0.64
CA GLU A 162 16.25 -19.09 -0.81
C GLU A 162 15.70 -19.64 0.52
N GLN A 163 14.83 -18.92 1.23
CA GLN A 163 13.93 -19.51 2.24
C GLN A 163 12.69 -18.63 2.44
N PRO A 164 11.51 -19.21 2.75
CA PRO A 164 10.24 -18.49 2.87
C PRO A 164 10.17 -17.80 4.24
N ASN A 165 10.86 -16.67 4.35
CA ASN A 165 10.62 -15.75 5.44
C ASN A 165 10.17 -14.42 4.86
N ASP A 166 8.86 -14.28 4.72
CA ASP A 166 8.15 -12.98 4.75
C ASP A 166 8.33 -12.25 6.10
N ARG A 167 9.41 -12.56 6.81
CA ARG A 167 9.67 -12.30 8.22
C ARG A 167 10.77 -11.26 8.44
N GLU A 168 11.55 -10.78 7.48
CA GLU A 168 12.74 -9.98 7.83
C GLU A 168 12.64 -8.46 7.66
N LEU A 169 11.57 -7.94 7.05
CA LEU A 169 11.18 -6.52 7.22
C LEU A 169 9.77 -6.38 7.81
N ILE A 170 9.01 -7.48 7.79
CA ILE A 170 7.66 -7.60 8.35
C ILE A 170 7.68 -8.32 9.72
N ASN A 171 8.70 -9.12 10.06
CA ASN A 171 8.92 -9.64 11.43
C ASN A 171 10.27 -9.25 12.07
N SER A 172 11.18 -8.50 11.41
CA SER A 172 12.31 -7.89 12.15
C SER A 172 11.77 -6.85 13.12
N VAL A 173 10.72 -6.14 12.74
CA VAL A 173 9.80 -5.52 13.69
C VAL A 173 9.02 -6.66 14.37
N ARG A 174 9.54 -7.15 15.49
CA ARG A 174 8.78 -7.92 16.48
C ARG A 174 7.71 -6.98 17.07
N MET A 175 6.74 -6.56 16.26
CA MET A 175 5.57 -5.79 16.65
C MET A 175 4.54 -6.69 17.32
N SER A 176 4.98 -7.49 18.29
CA SER A 176 4.09 -7.89 19.37
C SER A 176 3.68 -6.62 20.10
N LEU A 177 2.41 -6.25 19.99
CA LEU A 177 1.73 -5.22 20.81
C LEU A 177 1.95 -3.73 20.44
N GLY A 178 2.22 -3.39 19.17
CA GLY A 178 2.08 -1.99 18.72
C GLY A 178 3.22 -1.05 19.13
N ASP A 179 4.42 -1.58 19.36
CA ASP A 179 5.63 -0.78 19.52
C ASP A 179 6.26 -0.44 18.16
N TYR A 180 6.00 0.78 17.67
CA TYR A 180 6.53 1.27 16.39
C TYR A 180 7.93 1.88 16.52
N THR A 181 8.56 1.86 17.70
CA THR A 181 9.82 2.56 17.97
C THR A 181 10.94 2.16 17.01
N GLU A 182 11.09 0.86 16.75
CA GLU A 182 12.11 0.34 15.84
C GLU A 182 11.87 0.82 14.39
N LEU A 183 10.63 0.73 13.91
CA LEU A 183 10.25 1.21 12.58
C LEU A 183 10.46 2.72 12.47
N ASP A 184 10.05 3.49 13.47
CA ASP A 184 10.19 4.95 13.43
C ASP A 184 11.66 5.38 13.45
N ASN A 185 12.53 4.65 14.15
CA ASN A 185 13.98 4.90 14.11
C ASN A 185 14.58 4.56 12.74
N GLU A 186 14.23 3.41 12.16
CA GLU A 186 14.67 3.01 10.82
C GLU A 186 14.22 4.04 9.77
N LEU A 187 12.98 4.50 9.84
CA LEU A 187 12.45 5.50 8.92
C LEU A 187 13.10 6.86 9.12
N ARG A 188 13.38 7.29 10.36
CA ARG A 188 14.11 8.54 10.62
C ARG A 188 15.52 8.52 10.02
N GLU A 189 16.24 7.41 10.16
CA GLU A 189 17.56 7.24 9.54
C GLU A 189 17.47 7.22 8.01
N TYR A 190 16.47 6.52 7.46
CA TYR A 190 16.27 6.48 6.01
C TYR A 190 15.88 7.86 5.43
N LEU A 191 15.01 8.60 6.10
CA LEU A 191 14.54 9.92 5.66
C LEU A 191 15.64 10.99 5.76
N SER A 192 16.55 10.88 6.73
CA SER A 192 17.68 11.80 6.88
C SER A 192 18.83 11.53 5.92
N ASN A 193 18.88 10.34 5.31
CA ASN A 193 19.91 10.00 4.33
C ASN A 193 19.67 10.77 3.01
N THR A 194 20.59 11.68 2.67
CA THR A 194 20.55 12.50 1.44
C THR A 194 21.40 11.93 0.29
N GLU A 195 22.10 10.81 0.49
CA GLU A 195 22.98 10.21 -0.54
C GLU A 195 22.18 9.60 -1.68
N SER A 196 21.04 8.98 -1.37
CA SER A 196 20.08 8.48 -2.34
C SER A 196 18.99 9.51 -2.56
N ASN A 197 18.78 9.91 -3.81
CA ASN A 197 17.69 10.79 -4.23
C ASN A 197 17.12 10.33 -5.58
N SER A 198 17.06 9.00 -5.77
CA SER A 198 16.53 8.43 -7.00
C SER A 198 15.04 8.74 -7.16
N PHE A 199 14.52 8.52 -8.36
CA PHE A 199 13.12 8.78 -8.66
C PHE A 199 12.17 7.97 -7.75
N LEU A 200 12.50 6.72 -7.46
CA LEU A 200 11.74 5.88 -6.54
C LEU A 200 11.92 6.32 -5.08
N ASP A 201 13.15 6.67 -4.70
CA ASP A 201 13.49 7.10 -3.34
C ASP A 201 12.68 8.34 -2.93
N ARG A 202 12.55 9.31 -3.84
CA ARG A 202 11.72 10.52 -3.64
C ARG A 202 10.25 10.18 -3.40
N VAL A 203 9.68 9.25 -4.16
CA VAL A 203 8.30 8.78 -3.94
C VAL A 203 8.16 8.14 -2.57
N ILE A 204 9.08 7.26 -2.17
CA ILE A 204 9.03 6.58 -0.87
C ILE A 204 9.14 7.61 0.26
N LYS A 205 10.12 8.51 0.21
CA LYS A 205 10.33 9.56 1.23
C LYS A 205 9.14 10.49 1.34
N GLY A 206 8.56 10.93 0.23
CA GLY A 206 7.35 11.74 0.25
C GLY A 206 6.19 11.02 0.93
N CYS A 207 6.00 9.73 0.65
CA CYS A 207 4.92 8.95 1.26
C CYS A 207 5.09 8.75 2.78
N LEU A 208 6.34 8.66 3.25
CA LEU A 208 6.70 8.36 4.63
C LEU A 208 6.99 9.61 5.48
N GLN A 209 6.57 10.79 5.03
CA GLN A 209 6.62 11.98 5.88
C GLN A 209 5.76 11.79 7.13
N LEU A 210 6.33 12.09 8.30
CA LEU A 210 5.64 11.96 9.59
C LEU A 210 4.46 12.93 9.67
N GLU A 211 4.69 14.18 9.27
CA GLU A 211 3.65 15.21 9.16
C GLU A 211 2.69 14.88 8.02
N VAL A 212 1.39 14.86 8.33
CA VAL A 212 0.33 14.42 7.41
C VAL A 212 0.21 15.34 6.19
N ASP A 213 0.34 16.64 6.42
CA ASP A 213 0.01 17.68 5.42
C ASP A 213 1.06 17.79 4.31
N ILE A 214 2.32 17.38 4.59
CA ILE A 214 3.41 17.41 3.61
C ILE A 214 3.56 16.11 2.81
N ARG A 215 2.86 15.03 3.21
CA ARG A 215 2.77 13.82 2.38
C ARG A 215 2.08 14.21 1.06
N PRO A 216 2.53 13.73 -0.10
CA PRO A 216 1.85 14.02 -1.36
C PRO A 216 0.48 13.34 -1.42
N SER A 217 -0.43 13.86 -2.25
CA SER A 217 -1.66 13.16 -2.60
C SER A 217 -1.35 11.99 -3.55
N ILE A 218 -2.29 11.05 -3.69
CA ILE A 218 -2.11 9.97 -4.68
C ILE A 218 -2.07 10.51 -6.11
N ASN A 219 -2.70 11.66 -6.37
CA ASN A 219 -2.65 12.33 -7.66
C ASN A 219 -1.25 12.89 -7.91
N ALA A 220 -0.68 13.61 -6.94
CA ALA A 220 0.70 14.08 -7.00
C ALA A 220 1.70 12.94 -7.27
N ILE A 221 1.52 11.78 -6.62
CA ILE A 221 2.36 10.60 -6.84
C ILE A 221 2.21 10.08 -8.28
N VAL A 222 0.99 9.97 -8.80
CA VAL A 222 0.75 9.53 -10.18
C VAL A 222 1.36 10.50 -11.19
N ASP A 223 1.17 11.81 -10.99
CA ASP A 223 1.69 12.85 -11.87
C ASP A 223 3.22 12.83 -11.86
N PHE A 224 3.84 12.68 -10.69
CA PHE A 224 5.29 12.55 -10.55
C PHE A 224 5.78 11.29 -11.28
N LEU A 225 5.16 10.14 -11.03
CA LEU A 225 5.50 8.87 -11.68
C LEU A 225 5.28 8.90 -13.19
N ASN A 226 4.43 9.78 -13.71
CA ASN A 226 4.23 9.99 -15.14
C ASN A 226 5.12 11.08 -15.73
N GLU A 227 6.02 11.66 -14.92
CA GLU A 227 6.91 12.76 -15.30
C GLU A 227 6.14 14.02 -15.72
N GLU A 228 4.91 14.18 -15.23
CA GLU A 228 4.07 15.36 -15.46
C GLU A 228 4.46 16.52 -14.52
N CYS A 229 5.13 16.21 -13.42
CA CYS A 229 5.79 17.11 -12.48
C CYS A 229 7.12 16.50 -12.03
N ASN A 230 7.98 17.27 -11.38
CA ASN A 230 9.33 16.83 -11.01
C ASN A 230 9.73 17.23 -9.58
N GLY A 231 8.79 17.64 -8.72
CA GLY A 231 9.03 17.94 -7.31
C GLY A 231 7.78 17.82 -6.44
N PHE A 232 7.95 17.32 -5.22
CA PHE A 232 6.90 17.24 -4.19
C PHE A 232 7.03 18.35 -3.16
N GLU A 233 5.94 18.69 -2.47
CA GLU A 233 5.90 19.76 -1.46
C GLU A 233 7.00 19.63 -0.39
N TYR A 234 7.24 18.42 0.12
CA TYR A 234 8.26 18.17 1.16
C TYR A 234 9.69 18.48 0.71
N GLU A 235 9.94 18.66 -0.59
CA GLU A 235 11.26 18.95 -1.16
C GLU A 235 11.51 20.44 -1.35
N ARG A 236 10.50 21.30 -1.16
CA ARG A 236 10.59 22.75 -1.44
C ARG A 236 11.70 23.45 -0.69
N GLU A 237 11.91 23.10 0.57
CA GLU A 237 12.95 23.73 1.40
C GLU A 237 14.36 23.35 0.98
N PHE A 238 14.52 22.26 0.22
CA PHE A 238 15.82 21.71 -0.17
C PHE A 238 16.16 21.93 -1.65
N LEU A 239 15.15 22.11 -2.50
CA LEU A 239 15.33 22.27 -3.95
C LEU A 239 15.09 23.72 -4.40
N ASN A 240 16.17 24.51 -4.49
CA ASN A 240 16.15 25.92 -4.92
C ASN A 240 16.32 26.09 -6.45
N ASN A 241 15.42 25.55 -7.27
CA ASN A 241 15.53 25.69 -8.73
C ASN A 241 14.26 26.26 -9.39
N GLU A 242 14.46 27.32 -10.19
CA GLU A 242 13.42 28.02 -10.98
C GLU A 242 12.74 27.12 -12.04
N GLY A 243 13.26 25.91 -12.29
CA GLY A 243 12.73 24.94 -13.26
C GLY A 243 11.88 23.81 -12.68
N ILE A 244 11.57 23.83 -11.37
CA ILE A 244 10.77 22.76 -10.75
C ILE A 244 9.28 23.00 -11.01
N LYS A 245 8.67 22.05 -11.71
CA LYS A 245 7.23 21.91 -11.80
C LYS A 245 6.76 21.04 -10.63
N TRP A 246 6.23 21.69 -9.61
CA TRP A 246 5.70 21.03 -8.42
C TRP A 246 4.43 20.23 -8.73
N CYS A 247 4.31 19.05 -8.13
CA CYS A 247 3.15 18.19 -8.27
C CYS A 247 1.92 18.80 -7.60
N ASN A 248 0.75 18.58 -8.21
CA ASN A 248 -0.50 19.13 -7.69
C ASN A 248 -1.09 18.21 -6.62
N GLU A 249 -1.50 18.80 -5.50
CA GLU A 249 -2.08 18.07 -4.37
C GLU A 249 -3.58 17.74 -4.53
N ASN A 250 -4.26 18.34 -5.52
CA ASN A 250 -5.69 18.14 -5.81
C ASN A 250 -6.06 16.71 -6.24
#